data_AF-A0A6V8PGZ5-F1
#
_entry.id   AF-A0A6V8PGZ5-F1
#
_cell.length_a   1.000
_cell.length_b   1.000
_cell.length_c   1.000
_cell.angle_alpha   90.00
_cell.angle_beta   90.00
_cell.angle_gamma   90.00
#
_symmetry.space_group_name_H-M   'P 1'
#
loop_
_entity.id
_entity.type
_entity.pdbx_description
1 polymer ?
#
loop_
_entity_poly.entity_id
_entity_poly.type
_entity_poly.pdbx_seq_one_letter_code
_entity_poly.pdbx_strand_id
1 'polypeptide(L)' 'TKNWMTEPGLLKFCYNLMAETREYIRHKGIKKLKDGWAFPVQQGVATPLSKVSNRDFSVAMLKDGEGD' A
#
# COMPACT_ATOMS: atom_id res chain seq x y z
N THR A 1 -3.89 -14.21 -25.28
CA THR A 1 -3.47 -13.12 -24.37
C THR A 1 -4.62 -12.83 -23.42
N LYS A 2 -4.50 -13.16 -22.13
CA LYS A 2 -5.55 -12.85 -21.13
C LYS A 2 -5.63 -11.33 -20.96
N ASN A 3 -6.82 -10.76 -21.17
CA ASN A 3 -7.06 -9.35 -20.92
C ASN A 3 -7.51 -9.18 -19.47
N TRP A 4 -6.54 -9.02 -18.57
CA TRP A 4 -6.80 -8.88 -17.13
C TRP A 4 -7.65 -7.64 -16.79
N MET A 5 -7.77 -6.67 -17.69
CA MET A 5 -8.62 -5.48 -17.52
C MET A 5 -10.13 -5.76 -17.61
N THR A 6 -10.55 -6.95 -18.07
CA THR A 6 -11.98 -7.30 -18.19
C THR A 6 -12.50 -8.20 -17.06
N GLU A 7 -11.65 -8.60 -16.10
CA GLU A 7 -12.08 -9.42 -14.97
C GLU A 7 -12.83 -8.55 -13.93
N PRO A 8 -14.16 -8.71 -13.77
CA PRO A 8 -14.97 -7.80 -12.95
C PRO A 8 -14.54 -7.81 -11.48
N GLY A 9 -14.05 -8.95 -10.98
CA GLY A 9 -13.52 -9.11 -9.63
C GLY A 9 -12.25 -8.30 -9.40
N LEU A 10 -11.31 -8.32 -10.35
CA LEU A 10 -10.03 -7.61 -10.23
C LEU A 10 -10.24 -6.09 -10.26
N LEU A 11 -11.11 -5.61 -11.15
CA LEU A 11 -11.44 -4.18 -11.21
C LEU A 11 -12.09 -3.69 -9.91
N LYS A 12 -13.00 -4.47 -9.34
CA LYS A 12 -13.66 -4.15 -8.06
C LYS A 12 -12.66 -4.16 -6.90
N PHE A 13 -11.77 -5.15 -6.86
CA PHE A 13 -10.71 -5.23 -5.86
C PHE A 13 -9.78 -4.01 -5.91
N CYS A 14 -9.23 -3.67 -7.08
CA CYS A 14 -8.36 -2.51 -7.24
C CYS A 14 -9.08 -1.20 -6.88
N TYR A 15 -10.36 -1.07 -7.24
CA TYR A 15 -11.16 0.09 -6.86
C TYR A 15 -11.28 0.24 -5.34
N ASN A 16 -11.60 -0.85 -4.64
CA ASN A 16 -11.71 -0.85 -3.18
C ASN A 16 -10.36 -0.53 -2.53
N LEU A 17 -9.27 -1.17 -2.98
CA LEU A 17 -7.92 -0.93 -2.47
C LEU A 17 -7.50 0.53 -2.63
N MET A 18 -7.79 1.14 -3.78
CA MET A 18 -7.52 2.56 -4.02
C MET A 18 -8.37 3.46 -3.11
N ALA A 19 -9.63 3.10 -2.84
CA ALA A 19 -10.51 3.85 -1.95
C ALA A 19 -10.00 3.81 -0.50
N GLU A 20 -9.68 2.63 0.00
CA GLU A 20 -9.08 2.42 1.32
C GLU A 20 -7.76 3.17 1.46
N THR A 21 -6.92 3.14 0.42
CA THR A 21 -5.64 3.87 0.41
C THR A 21 -5.85 5.38 0.51
N ARG A 22 -6.81 5.95 -0.25
CA ARG A 22 -7.13 7.39 -0.16
C ARG A 22 -7.64 7.78 1.22
N GLU A 23 -8.49 6.95 1.81
CA GLU A 23 -9.03 7.17 3.15
C GLU A 23 -7.91 7.11 4.20
N TYR A 24 -7.02 6.12 4.10
CA TYR A 24 -5.84 6.01 4.95
C TYR A 24 -4.95 7.25 4.87
N ILE A 25 -4.62 7.72 3.66
CA ILE A 25 -3.82 8.93 3.43
C ILE A 25 -4.45 10.14 4.12
N ARG A 26 -5.77 10.31 3.96
CA ARG A 26 -6.53 11.40 4.58
C ARG A 26 -6.50 11.31 6.10
N HIS A 27 -6.86 10.17 6.68
CA HIS A 27 -6.92 9.99 8.13
C HIS A 27 -5.55 10.07 8.80
N LYS A 28 -4.49 9.65 8.11
CA LYS A 28 -3.11 9.75 8.61
C LYS A 28 -2.45 11.09 8.31
N GLY A 29 -3.14 12.04 7.69
CA GLY A 29 -2.59 13.36 7.37
C GLY A 29 -1.38 13.31 6.43
N ILE A 30 -1.27 12.26 5.61
CA ILE A 30 -0.18 12.09 4.64
C ILE A 30 -0.43 13.06 3.49
N LYS A 31 0.60 13.80 3.09
CA LYS A 31 0.50 14.83 2.05
C LYS A 31 1.25 14.40 0.81
N LYS A 32 0.59 14.45 -0.35
CA LYS A 32 1.27 14.32 -1.64
C LYS A 32 1.99 15.62 -1.95
N LEU A 33 3.29 15.54 -2.22
CA LEU A 33 4.10 16.65 -2.72
C LEU A 33 4.39 16.42 -4.21
N LYS A 34 4.93 17.46 -4.87
CA LYS A 34 5.33 17.39 -6.28
C LYS A 34 6.25 16.19 -6.56
N ASP A 35 7.28 16.02 -5.72
CA ASP A 35 8.34 15.02 -5.93
C ASP A 35 8.33 13.90 -4.88
N GLY A 36 7.22 13.73 -4.13
CA GLY A 36 7.22 12.74 -3.06
C GLY A 36 5.95 12.69 -2.23
N TRP A 37 6.10 12.16 -1.02
CA TRP A 37 5.06 12.05 0.00
C TRP A 37 5.63 12.51 1.33
N ALA A 38 4.87 13.32 2.07
CA ALA A 38 5.22 13.77 3.40
C ALA A 38 4.32 13.09 4.44
N PHE A 39 4.94 12.52 5.45
CA PHE A 39 4.28 11.85 6.57
C PHE A 39 4.34 12.78 7.80
N PRO A 40 3.27 12.90 8.60
CA PRO A 40 3.30 13.72 9.80
C PRO A 40 4.05 12.99 10.92
N VAL A 41 5.37 13.01 10.85
CA VAL A 41 6.27 12.42 11.84
C VAL A 41 6.97 13.52 12.63
N GLN A 42 7.28 13.24 13.90
CA GLN A 42 8.05 14.16 14.73
C GLN A 42 9.54 14.06 14.36
N GLN A 43 10.18 15.21 14.16
CA GLN A 43 11.60 15.25 13.85
C GLN A 43 12.43 14.65 14.98
N GLY A 44 13.41 13.80 14.62
CA GLY A 44 14.31 13.15 15.58
C GLY A 44 13.70 11.93 16.29
N VAL A 45 12.45 11.58 16.01
CA VAL A 45 11.79 10.39 16.58
C VAL A 45 11.73 9.29 15.53
N ALA A 46 12.34 8.14 15.85
CA ALA A 46 12.23 6.96 15.01
C ALA A 46 10.74 6.56 14.87
N THR A 47 10.20 6.71 13.67
CA THR A 47 8.79 6.45 13.39
C THR A 47 8.67 5.36 12.34
N PRO A 48 8.21 4.14 12.70
CA PRO A 48 7.99 3.09 11.73
C PRO A 48 6.79 3.45 10.84
N LEU A 49 6.98 3.41 9.52
CA LEU A 49 5.92 3.69 8.54
C LEU A 49 4.91 2.55 8.41
N SER A 50 5.24 1.37 8.96
CA SER A 50 4.42 0.18 8.98
C SER A 50 4.62 -0.57 10.28
N LYS A 51 3.58 -1.28 10.75
CA LYS A 51 3.70 -2.26 11.84
C LYS A 51 4.32 -3.58 11.36
N VAL A 52 4.42 -3.78 10.05
CA VAL A 52 4.99 -4.96 9.42
C VAL A 52 6.48 -4.69 9.23
N SER A 53 7.33 -5.57 9.76
CA SER A 53 8.77 -5.45 9.53
C SER A 53 9.09 -5.77 8.07
N ASN A 54 10.22 -5.27 7.56
CA ASN A 54 10.67 -5.62 6.21
C ASN A 54 10.83 -7.13 6.04
N ARG A 55 11.26 -7.83 7.09
CA ARG A 55 11.37 -9.30 7.09
C ARG A 55 10.00 -9.95 6.91
N ASP A 56 9.00 -9.53 7.68
CA ASP A 56 7.65 -10.12 7.60
C ASP A 56 7.02 -9.85 6.24
N PHE A 57 7.22 -8.65 5.70
CA PHE A 57 6.79 -8.31 4.35
C PHE A 57 7.47 -9.19 3.29
N SER A 58 8.79 -9.34 3.33
CA SER A 58 9.53 -10.20 2.39
C SER A 58 9.11 -11.66 2.47
N VAL A 59 8.88 -12.19 3.69
CA VAL A 59 8.41 -13.57 3.87
C VAL A 59 7.00 -13.75 3.33
N ALA A 60 6.10 -12.78 3.56
CA ALA A 60 4.74 -12.83 3.03
C ALA A 60 4.74 -12.81 1.49
N MET A 61 5.54 -11.95 0.87
CA MET A 61 5.68 -11.89 -0.59
C MET A 61 6.32 -13.16 -1.17
N LEU A 62 7.30 -13.77 -0.49
CA LEU A 62 7.89 -15.04 -0.91
C LEU A 62 6.85 -16.15 -0.95
N LYS A 63 6.05 -16.30 0.11
CA LYS A 63 5.00 -17.31 0.20
C LYS A 63 3.88 -17.12 -0.83
N ASP A 64 3.53 -15.88 -1.13
CA ASP A 64 2.54 -15.57 -2.17
C ASP A 64 3.03 -16.05 -3.54
N GLY A 65 4.31 -15.80 -3.86
CA GLY A 65 4.94 -16.26 -5.10
C GLY A 65 5.21 -17.76 -5.20
N GLU A 66 5.09 -18.53 -4.10
CA GLU A 66 5.13 -20.00 -4.13
C GLU A 66 3.77 -20.61 -4.54
N GLY A 67 2.70 -19.80 -4.55
CA GLY A 67 1.35 -20.22 -4.93
C GLY A 67 1.01 -20.06 -6.42
N ASP A 68 1.89 -19.44 -7.21
CA ASP A 68 1.82 -19.29 -8.67
C ASP A 68 2.64 -20.39 -9.40
#